data_AF-A0A671E584-F1
#
_entry.id   AF-A0A671E584-F1
#
_cell.length_a   1.000
_cell.length_b   1.000
_cell.length_c   1.000
_cell.angle_alpha   90.00
_cell.angle_beta   90.00
_cell.angle_gamma   90.00
#
_symmetry.space_group_name_H-M   'P 1'
#
loop_
_entity.id
_entity.type
_entity.pdbx_description
1 polymer ?
#
loop_
_entity_poly.entity_id
_entity_poly.type
_entity_poly.pdbx_seq_one_letter_code
_entity_poly.pdbx_strand_id
1 'polypeptide(L)'
;METPPIIPVGEKDTCQPQQQWEKDPQKNLDSTTQIRQQPQETPIEVLEQKLSPDPASQIRENPQGTENLAGGLEEDSDKSPRSASETPEPFQASDLWYCPDGSFVKKIIIRGRGLDKPKLGSHCRVLAFGFPFGSGLPEGWTELTMGLGPWREETWGEIIEKCLESMCQGEEAELQLPGHSGPPVRLTLASFTQGQDSWELEASEKETLARQERARGTELFRAGNPEGAARCYGRALRLLLTLPPPGSPERTALHANLAACQLLLGQPHLAAQSCDRVLEREPGHLKALYRRGVAQAALGNLEKATADLKKVLAVDPKNRAAQEELGKVIFQGKKQDAGLAQGLRKMFG
;
A
#
# COMPACT_ATOMS: atom_id res chain seq x y z
N MET A 1 18.20 19.89 78.84
CA MET A 1 19.35 20.63 78.28
C MET A 1 19.41 20.26 76.81
N GLU A 2 18.79 21.08 75.98
CA GLU A 2 19.46 22.15 75.23
C GLU A 2 20.08 21.61 73.92
N THR A 3 19.38 21.89 72.83
CA THR A 3 19.91 22.15 71.47
C THR A 3 20.90 23.33 71.54
N PRO A 4 21.77 23.64 70.54
CA PRO A 4 21.48 23.60 69.09
C PRO A 4 22.75 23.34 68.20
N PRO A 5 23.00 24.00 67.04
CA PRO A 5 23.07 23.36 65.71
C PRO A 5 24.44 23.55 65.00
N ILE A 6 24.66 22.92 63.84
CA ILE A 6 25.71 23.39 62.90
C ILE A 6 25.20 23.33 61.44
N ILE A 7 25.00 24.52 60.91
CA ILE A 7 25.02 25.01 59.50
C ILE A 7 25.74 26.38 59.61
N PRO A 8 26.36 27.07 58.60
CA PRO A 8 26.62 26.81 57.16
C PRO A 8 28.09 27.05 56.71
N VAL A 9 28.44 26.75 55.46
CA VAL A 9 29.14 27.62 54.44
C VAL A 9 28.94 26.88 53.10
N GLY A 10 28.45 27.41 51.97
CA GLY A 10 28.19 28.78 51.58
C GLY A 10 29.13 29.23 50.47
N GLU A 11 28.93 28.76 49.23
CA GLU A 11 29.31 29.53 48.04
C GLU A 11 28.27 29.35 46.93
N LYS A 12 27.75 30.50 46.49
CA LYS A 12 26.83 30.72 45.37
C LYS A 12 27.67 31.02 44.15
N ASP A 13 27.29 30.50 42.99
CA ASP A 13 27.27 31.22 41.72
C ASP A 13 26.48 30.38 40.69
N THR A 14 25.21 30.74 40.44
CA THR A 14 24.71 31.63 39.39
C THR A 14 24.59 30.99 38.00
N CYS A 15 23.35 31.04 37.50
CA CYS A 15 22.90 31.05 36.11
C CYS A 15 22.85 29.77 35.25
N GLN A 16 21.66 29.60 34.67
CA GLN A 16 21.29 28.75 33.55
C GLN A 16 22.20 28.96 32.32
N PRO A 17 22.09 28.04 31.35
CA PRO A 17 21.60 28.50 30.05
C PRO A 17 20.39 27.72 29.55
N GLN A 18 19.34 28.47 29.26
CA GLN A 18 18.32 28.15 28.27
C GLN A 18 18.99 27.95 26.90
N GLN A 19 18.60 26.90 26.17
CA GLN A 19 18.63 26.86 24.71
C GLN A 19 17.26 26.31 24.27
N GLN A 20 16.30 27.19 24.02
CA GLN A 20 15.94 27.71 22.68
C GLN A 20 15.56 26.59 21.69
N TRP A 21 14.28 26.22 21.71
CA TRP A 21 13.60 25.71 20.51
C TRP A 21 12.45 26.65 20.15
N GLU A 22 12.79 27.91 19.87
CA GLU A 22 11.97 28.76 19.03
C GLU A 22 12.63 28.84 17.65
N LYS A 23 11.99 28.18 16.67
CA LYS A 23 11.67 28.75 15.35
C LYS A 23 10.78 27.78 14.56
N ASP A 24 9.60 28.30 14.23
CA ASP A 24 8.64 27.93 13.18
C ASP A 24 7.78 26.65 13.28
N PRO A 25 6.55 26.74 13.82
CA PRO A 25 5.48 25.77 13.58
C PRO A 25 4.76 25.96 12.23
N GLN A 26 5.13 26.96 11.42
CA GLN A 26 4.37 27.38 10.23
C GLN A 26 4.78 26.70 8.91
N LYS A 27 5.72 25.76 8.89
CA LYS A 27 6.21 25.13 7.64
C LYS A 27 5.71 23.73 7.32
N ASN A 28 4.76 23.18 8.08
CA ASN A 28 4.23 21.84 7.79
C ASN A 28 2.71 21.78 7.57
N LEU A 29 2.04 22.93 7.40
CA LEU A 29 0.59 22.98 7.15
C LEU A 29 0.15 23.89 5.99
N ASP A 30 1.06 24.63 5.36
CA ASP A 30 0.77 25.54 4.24
C ASP A 30 1.40 25.04 2.92
N SER A 31 0.94 23.90 2.41
CA SER A 31 1.23 23.47 1.03
C SER A 31 -0.02 23.10 0.24
N THR A 32 -1.21 23.32 0.80
CA THR A 32 -2.49 23.00 0.17
C THR A 32 -3.24 24.25 -0.24
N THR A 33 -2.57 25.23 -0.87
CA THR A 33 -3.26 26.19 -1.75
C THR A 33 -2.24 26.88 -2.65
N GLN A 34 -2.45 26.78 -3.97
CA GLN A 34 -2.02 27.68 -5.07
C GLN A 34 -1.16 27.07 -6.21
N ILE A 35 -1.87 26.91 -7.35
CA ILE A 35 -1.52 27.41 -8.69
C ILE A 35 -0.63 26.55 -9.62
N ARG A 36 -1.35 25.93 -10.57
CA ARG A 36 -1.08 25.76 -12.01
C ARG A 36 -0.15 26.83 -12.61
N GLN A 37 0.97 26.42 -13.21
CA GLN A 37 1.45 26.87 -14.54
C GLN A 37 2.68 26.05 -14.98
N GLN A 38 2.63 25.48 -16.19
CA GLN A 38 3.80 24.97 -16.92
C GLN A 38 4.71 26.13 -17.33
N PRO A 39 5.99 25.86 -17.67
CA PRO A 39 6.33 25.91 -19.09
C PRO A 39 7.34 24.85 -19.60
N GLN A 40 7.04 24.44 -20.84
CA GLN A 40 7.83 24.05 -22.02
C GLN A 40 9.31 23.59 -21.94
N GLU A 41 9.54 22.59 -22.81
CA GLU A 41 10.74 21.93 -23.28
C GLU A 41 11.80 22.85 -23.93
N THR A 42 13.05 22.37 -24.01
CA THR A 42 13.81 22.19 -25.28
C THR A 42 15.15 21.44 -25.05
N PRO A 43 15.76 20.86 -26.11
CA PRO A 43 16.51 19.61 -26.05
C PRO A 43 18.03 19.80 -26.13
N ILE A 44 18.79 18.74 -25.79
CA ILE A 44 20.20 18.61 -26.22
C ILE A 44 20.39 17.28 -26.95
N GLU A 45 20.83 17.44 -28.19
CA GLU A 45 21.21 16.45 -29.19
C GLU A 45 22.59 15.81 -28.91
N VAL A 46 22.66 14.52 -29.28
CA VAL A 46 23.73 13.85 -30.05
C VAL A 46 25.15 13.75 -29.47
N LEU A 47 25.56 12.52 -29.19
CA LEU A 47 26.76 11.96 -29.83
C LEU A 47 26.62 10.46 -30.07
N GLU A 48 26.28 10.08 -31.30
CA GLU A 48 26.53 8.75 -31.82
C GLU A 48 28.04 8.58 -32.08
N GLN A 49 28.61 7.44 -31.69
CA GLN A 49 29.66 6.82 -32.49
C GLN A 49 29.37 5.32 -32.64
N LYS A 50 29.09 4.98 -33.91
CA LYS A 50 28.96 3.65 -34.48
C LYS A 50 30.30 2.92 -34.45
N LEU A 51 30.26 1.59 -34.38
CA LEU A 51 31.05 0.66 -35.21
C LEU A 51 30.58 -0.79 -34.94
N SER A 52 29.96 -1.40 -35.95
CA SER A 52 29.88 -2.86 -36.20
C SER A 52 30.67 -3.11 -37.52
N PRO A 53 30.80 -4.35 -38.09
CA PRO A 53 30.42 -5.70 -37.64
C PRO A 53 31.45 -6.85 -37.94
N ASP A 54 31.21 -8.04 -37.35
CA ASP A 54 31.38 -9.44 -37.87
C ASP A 54 32.74 -10.00 -38.39
N PRO A 55 32.90 -11.33 -38.70
CA PRO A 55 32.20 -12.57 -38.29
C PRO A 55 33.11 -13.82 -37.99
N ALA A 56 32.48 -14.91 -37.53
CA ALA A 56 32.69 -16.36 -37.81
C ALA A 56 34.08 -17.05 -37.69
N SER A 57 34.12 -18.19 -36.97
CA SER A 57 34.73 -19.47 -37.42
C SER A 57 34.35 -20.64 -36.49
N GLN A 58 33.61 -21.64 -37.01
CA GLN A 58 34.05 -23.01 -37.33
C GLN A 58 34.12 -23.97 -36.13
N ILE A 59 33.13 -24.86 -35.98
CA ILE A 59 33.08 -26.25 -36.53
C ILE A 59 34.23 -27.13 -36.03
N ARG A 60 33.88 -28.11 -35.19
CA ARG A 60 34.49 -29.44 -35.28
C ARG A 60 33.48 -30.51 -34.88
N GLU A 61 33.06 -31.27 -35.87
CA GLU A 61 32.35 -32.53 -35.72
C GLU A 61 33.31 -33.68 -35.36
N ASN A 62 32.68 -34.75 -34.89
CA ASN A 62 32.91 -36.16 -35.27
C ASN A 62 33.64 -37.09 -34.26
N PRO A 63 33.46 -38.43 -34.35
CA PRO A 63 32.38 -39.19 -33.67
C PRO A 63 32.89 -40.51 -33.04
N GLN A 64 31.98 -41.40 -32.59
CA GLN A 64 31.98 -42.89 -32.75
C GLN A 64 31.49 -43.70 -31.53
N GLY A 65 30.71 -44.76 -31.84
CA GLY A 65 30.28 -45.87 -30.96
C GLY A 65 28.77 -45.91 -30.73
N THR A 66 27.86 -46.44 -31.59
CA THR A 66 27.64 -47.87 -32.00
C THR A 66 27.90 -48.85 -30.85
N GLU A 67 26.95 -49.67 -30.38
CA GLU A 67 26.05 -50.63 -31.06
C GLU A 67 24.74 -50.79 -30.23
N ASN A 68 23.51 -50.82 -30.77
CA ASN A 68 22.83 -51.73 -31.72
C ASN A 68 22.14 -52.97 -31.10
N LEU A 69 20.96 -53.26 -31.69
CA LEU A 69 20.12 -54.48 -31.70
C LEU A 69 18.98 -54.57 -30.66
N ALA A 70 17.76 -55.00 -30.99
CA ALA A 70 17.05 -55.24 -32.26
C ALA A 70 15.63 -55.76 -31.96
N GLY A 71 14.73 -55.64 -32.95
CA GLY A 71 13.45 -56.36 -33.10
C GLY A 71 12.28 -55.38 -33.13
N GLY A 72 11.70 -54.99 -34.29
CA GLY A 72 11.20 -55.80 -35.41
C GLY A 72 9.73 -56.15 -35.10
N LEU A 73 8.69 -55.91 -35.91
CA LEU A 73 8.51 -55.92 -37.37
C LEU A 73 7.21 -55.13 -37.71
N GLU A 74 7.23 -54.30 -38.76
CA GLU A 74 6.49 -54.44 -40.05
C GLU A 74 5.09 -53.78 -40.06
N GLU A 75 4.93 -52.63 -40.75
CA GLU A 75 4.44 -52.45 -42.16
C GLU A 75 2.89 -52.30 -42.18
N ASP A 76 2.21 -51.42 -42.93
CA ASP A 76 2.55 -50.67 -44.14
C ASP A 76 1.54 -49.53 -44.44
N SER A 77 1.98 -48.53 -45.21
CA SER A 77 1.22 -47.67 -46.18
C SER A 77 0.09 -46.73 -45.65
N ASP A 78 -0.22 -45.53 -46.15
CA ASP A 78 0.28 -44.63 -47.20
C ASP A 78 -0.54 -43.31 -47.10
N LYS A 79 0.01 -42.22 -47.68
CA LYS A 79 -0.58 -40.92 -48.07
C LYS A 79 -0.51 -39.70 -47.13
N SER A 80 0.13 -38.69 -47.73
CA SER A 80 0.64 -37.39 -47.25
C SER A 80 -0.42 -36.27 -47.13
N PRO A 81 -0.04 -34.99 -46.88
CA PRO A 81 -0.56 -34.20 -45.77
C PRO A 81 -1.60 -33.15 -46.21
N ARG A 82 -2.49 -32.75 -45.30
CA ARG A 82 -3.23 -31.49 -45.45
C ARG A 82 -2.96 -30.61 -44.25
N SER A 83 -2.37 -29.45 -44.54
CA SER A 83 -2.35 -28.28 -43.68
C SER A 83 -3.74 -28.02 -43.12
N ALA A 84 -3.90 -28.25 -41.82
CA ALA A 84 -4.95 -27.63 -41.05
C ALA A 84 -4.32 -26.40 -40.41
N SER A 85 -4.71 -25.23 -40.91
CA SER A 85 -4.62 -23.97 -40.20
C SER A 85 -5.19 -24.17 -38.79
N GLU A 86 -4.34 -24.07 -37.78
CA GLU A 86 -4.75 -23.99 -36.38
C GLU A 86 -5.52 -22.68 -36.18
N THR A 87 -6.83 -22.73 -36.38
CA THR A 87 -7.73 -21.80 -35.71
C THR A 87 -7.64 -22.07 -34.21
N PRO A 88 -7.42 -21.07 -33.35
CA PRO A 88 -7.42 -21.30 -31.91
C PRO A 88 -8.75 -21.92 -31.49
N GLU A 89 -8.68 -23.09 -30.87
CA GLU A 89 -9.82 -23.77 -30.26
C GLU A 89 -10.63 -22.79 -29.38
N PRO A 90 -11.97 -22.85 -29.39
CA PRO A 90 -12.80 -21.95 -28.59
C PRO A 90 -12.51 -22.13 -27.10
N PHE A 91 -12.26 -21.01 -26.42
CA PHE A 91 -11.88 -20.93 -25.01
C PHE A 91 -12.79 -21.76 -24.09
N GLN A 92 -12.20 -22.70 -23.35
CA GLN A 92 -12.91 -23.44 -22.32
C GLN A 92 -13.02 -22.56 -21.05
N ALA A 93 -14.16 -22.62 -20.37
CA ALA A 93 -14.41 -21.88 -19.13
C ALA A 93 -13.36 -22.14 -18.01
N SER A 94 -12.55 -23.19 -18.16
CA SER A 94 -11.45 -23.56 -17.26
C SER A 94 -10.26 -22.59 -17.24
N ASP A 95 -10.13 -21.70 -18.23
CA ASP A 95 -8.96 -20.82 -18.37
C ASP A 95 -9.19 -19.42 -17.78
N LEU A 96 -10.35 -19.17 -17.18
CA LEU A 96 -10.67 -17.91 -16.50
C LEU A 96 -10.56 -18.06 -14.98
N TRP A 97 -9.88 -17.13 -14.35
CA TRP A 97 -9.79 -17.00 -12.90
C TRP A 97 -10.26 -15.61 -12.47
N TYR A 98 -11.16 -15.56 -11.51
CA TYR A 98 -11.77 -14.33 -11.02
C TYR A 98 -11.08 -13.91 -9.73
N CYS A 99 -10.55 -12.69 -9.67
CA CYS A 99 -9.99 -12.18 -8.43
C CYS A 99 -11.10 -12.05 -7.38
N PRO A 100 -10.93 -12.58 -6.15
CA PRO A 100 -12.00 -12.62 -5.15
C PRO A 100 -12.62 -11.26 -4.79
N ASP A 101 -11.85 -10.18 -4.92
CA ASP A 101 -12.30 -8.81 -4.65
C ASP A 101 -12.86 -8.09 -5.89
N GLY A 102 -12.93 -8.77 -7.03
CA GLY A 102 -13.41 -8.23 -8.30
C GLY A 102 -12.45 -7.26 -8.98
N SER A 103 -11.20 -7.13 -8.52
CA SER A 103 -10.22 -6.18 -9.07
C SER A 103 -9.81 -6.49 -10.51
N PHE A 104 -9.79 -7.77 -10.91
CA PHE A 104 -9.52 -8.19 -12.27
C PHE A 104 -10.05 -9.61 -12.54
N VAL A 105 -10.16 -9.93 -13.84
CA VAL A 105 -10.34 -11.29 -14.33
C VAL A 105 -9.06 -11.70 -15.05
N LYS A 106 -8.45 -12.80 -14.62
CA LYS A 106 -7.26 -13.39 -15.21
C LYS A 106 -7.66 -14.44 -16.24
N LYS A 107 -7.20 -14.27 -17.47
CA LYS A 107 -7.32 -15.26 -18.53
C LYS A 107 -5.97 -15.93 -18.75
N ILE A 108 -5.89 -17.22 -18.49
CA ILE A 108 -4.66 -18.00 -18.67
C ILE A 108 -4.46 -18.23 -20.17
N ILE A 109 -3.33 -17.77 -20.70
CA ILE A 109 -2.92 -17.94 -22.10
C ILE A 109 -2.00 -19.15 -22.23
N ILE A 110 -1.01 -19.25 -21.33
CA ILE A 110 -0.11 -20.39 -21.21
C ILE A 110 -0.23 -20.91 -19.79
N ARG A 111 -0.56 -22.19 -19.62
CA ARG A 111 -0.63 -22.83 -18.30
C ARG A 111 0.77 -23.00 -17.72
N GLY A 112 0.94 -22.57 -16.46
CA GLY A 112 2.15 -22.82 -15.71
C GLY A 112 2.32 -24.30 -15.34
N ARG A 113 3.51 -24.64 -14.83
CA ARG A 113 3.89 -25.96 -14.34
C ARG A 113 3.97 -25.97 -12.83
N GLY A 114 3.71 -27.13 -12.23
CA GLY A 114 3.72 -27.31 -10.78
C GLY A 114 2.46 -26.76 -10.10
N LEU A 115 2.43 -26.89 -8.78
CA LEU A 115 1.33 -26.42 -7.93
C LEU A 115 1.74 -25.28 -7.00
N ASP A 116 3.04 -25.08 -6.83
CA ASP A 116 3.58 -24.01 -6.01
C ASP A 116 3.34 -22.65 -6.65
N LYS A 117 3.12 -21.65 -5.79
CA LYS A 117 2.85 -20.28 -6.18
C LYS A 117 3.73 -19.32 -5.38
N PRO A 118 4.03 -18.14 -5.92
CA PRO A 118 4.68 -17.07 -5.17
C PRO A 118 3.96 -16.74 -3.86
N LYS A 119 4.73 -16.70 -2.77
CA LYS A 119 4.33 -16.30 -1.42
C LYS A 119 5.17 -15.11 -0.94
N LEU A 120 4.88 -14.57 0.24
CA LEU A 120 5.67 -13.48 0.83
C LEU A 120 7.17 -13.80 0.80
N GLY A 121 7.99 -12.86 0.34
CA GLY A 121 9.44 -13.02 0.22
C GLY A 121 9.92 -13.80 -1.02
N SER A 122 9.03 -14.37 -1.84
CA SER A 122 9.43 -15.03 -3.09
C SER A 122 10.02 -14.00 -4.06
N HIS A 123 11.17 -14.32 -4.64
CA HIS A 123 11.76 -13.55 -5.74
C HIS A 123 11.19 -14.07 -7.05
N CYS A 124 10.40 -13.25 -7.74
CA CYS A 124 9.71 -13.58 -8.97
C CYS A 124 10.39 -12.88 -10.15
N ARG A 125 10.74 -13.65 -11.19
CA ARG A 125 11.14 -13.12 -12.49
C ARG A 125 9.92 -13.03 -13.39
N VAL A 126 9.52 -11.81 -13.72
CA VAL A 126 8.27 -11.52 -14.43
C VAL A 126 8.50 -10.69 -15.68
N LEU A 127 7.60 -10.84 -16.66
CA LEU A 127 7.50 -9.98 -17.82
C LEU A 127 6.09 -9.39 -17.84
N ALA A 128 5.99 -8.07 -17.87
CA ALA A 128 4.74 -7.33 -17.83
C ALA A 128 4.59 -6.49 -19.11
N PHE A 129 3.43 -6.52 -19.74
CA PHE A 129 3.13 -5.74 -20.95
C PHE A 129 1.75 -5.09 -20.87
N GLY A 130 1.56 -3.96 -21.56
CA GLY A 130 0.26 -3.31 -21.70
C GLY A 130 -0.18 -2.47 -20.50
N PHE A 131 0.66 -2.32 -19.47
CA PHE A 131 0.40 -1.37 -18.39
C PHE A 131 0.62 0.06 -18.92
N PRO A 132 -0.38 0.96 -18.85
CA PRO A 132 -0.28 2.31 -19.41
C PRO A 132 0.84 3.09 -18.72
N PHE A 133 1.79 3.57 -19.53
CA PHE A 133 3.10 4.10 -19.13
C PHE A 133 3.09 5.34 -18.22
N GLY A 134 4.16 5.45 -17.42
CA GLY A 134 4.60 6.65 -16.72
C GLY A 134 5.54 6.39 -15.53
N SER A 135 5.38 5.25 -14.86
CA SER A 135 6.19 4.83 -13.71
C SER A 135 5.97 3.34 -13.39
N GLY A 136 5.79 2.50 -14.41
CA GLY A 136 5.55 1.05 -14.26
C GLY A 136 6.82 0.22 -14.49
N LEU A 137 6.74 -1.09 -14.19
CA LEU A 137 7.81 -2.08 -14.42
C LEU A 137 8.58 -1.79 -15.72
N PRO A 138 9.92 -1.79 -15.71
CA PRO A 138 10.71 -1.51 -16.91
C PRO A 138 10.32 -2.46 -18.04
N GLU A 139 10.30 -1.95 -19.27
CA GLU A 139 10.01 -2.75 -20.46
C GLU A 139 11.01 -3.92 -20.54
N GLY A 140 10.54 -5.12 -20.20
CA GLY A 140 11.37 -6.32 -20.18
C GLY A 140 11.23 -7.14 -18.90
N TRP A 141 12.12 -8.13 -18.79
CA TRP A 141 12.17 -9.01 -17.63
C TRP A 141 12.58 -8.23 -16.39
N THR A 142 11.75 -8.28 -15.37
CA THR A 142 12.00 -7.63 -14.07
C THR A 142 11.97 -8.65 -12.95
N GLU A 143 12.78 -8.42 -11.92
CA GLU A 143 12.74 -9.19 -10.68
C GLU A 143 11.98 -8.39 -9.61
N LEU A 144 10.95 -9.02 -9.06
CA LEU A 144 10.13 -8.47 -7.98
C LEU A 144 10.20 -9.39 -6.78
N THR A 145 10.07 -8.83 -5.58
CA THR A 145 9.95 -9.64 -4.36
C THR A 145 8.55 -9.51 -3.80
N MET A 146 7.85 -10.63 -3.66
CA MET A 146 6.48 -10.65 -3.14
C MET A 146 6.40 -10.00 -1.76
N GLY A 147 5.45 -9.08 -1.58
CA GLY A 147 5.23 -8.31 -0.36
C GLY A 147 6.29 -7.24 -0.04
N LEU A 148 7.35 -7.11 -0.85
CA LEU A 148 8.46 -6.20 -0.57
C LEU A 148 8.79 -5.29 -1.77
N GLY A 149 9.19 -4.05 -1.48
CA GLY A 149 9.74 -3.12 -2.47
C GLY A 149 8.77 -2.07 -3.03
N PRO A 150 9.32 -1.02 -3.68
CA PRO A 150 8.62 0.21 -4.06
C PRO A 150 7.48 0.00 -5.06
N TRP A 151 7.61 -0.99 -5.96
CA TRP A 151 6.63 -1.31 -7.00
C TRP A 151 5.21 -1.56 -6.47
N ARG A 152 5.08 -2.02 -5.21
CA ARG A 152 3.78 -2.28 -4.57
C ARG A 152 2.91 -1.05 -4.36
N GLU A 153 3.54 0.12 -4.32
CA GLU A 153 2.86 1.41 -4.13
C GLU A 153 2.51 2.10 -5.45
N GLU A 154 2.96 1.53 -6.57
CA GLU A 154 2.47 1.94 -7.87
C GLU A 154 0.99 1.53 -8.01
N THR A 155 0.28 2.20 -8.91
CA THR A 155 -1.14 1.95 -9.17
C THR A 155 -1.44 0.47 -9.48
N TRP A 156 -0.46 -0.24 -10.04
CA TRP A 156 -0.57 -1.62 -10.49
C TRP A 156 0.02 -2.65 -9.53
N GLY A 157 0.80 -2.22 -8.53
CA GLY A 157 1.56 -3.14 -7.67
C GLY A 157 0.69 -4.19 -7.00
N GLU A 158 -0.47 -3.79 -6.48
CA GLU A 158 -1.42 -4.71 -5.85
C GLU A 158 -2.06 -5.70 -6.83
N ILE A 159 -2.35 -5.27 -8.06
CA ILE A 159 -2.91 -6.13 -9.11
C ILE A 159 -1.88 -7.18 -9.53
N ILE A 160 -0.63 -6.75 -9.74
CA ILE A 160 0.47 -7.64 -10.09
C ILE A 160 0.69 -8.65 -8.96
N GLU A 161 0.76 -8.20 -7.70
CA GLU A 161 0.96 -9.06 -6.55
C GLU A 161 -0.14 -10.13 -6.44
N LYS A 162 -1.42 -9.73 -6.47
CA LYS A 162 -2.56 -10.66 -6.45
C LYS A 162 -2.55 -11.63 -7.63
N CYS A 163 -2.15 -11.16 -8.80
CA CYS A 163 -2.05 -12.02 -9.97
C CYS A 163 -0.96 -13.08 -9.76
N LEU A 164 0.24 -12.67 -9.33
CA LEU A 164 1.35 -13.58 -9.07
C LEU A 164 1.01 -14.64 -8.01
N GLU A 165 0.30 -14.28 -6.93
CA GLU A 165 -0.18 -15.24 -5.91
C GLU A 165 -1.11 -16.33 -6.48
N SER A 166 -1.68 -16.10 -7.66
CA SER A 166 -2.56 -17.06 -8.35
C SER A 166 -1.85 -17.87 -9.44
N MET A 167 -0.63 -17.49 -9.84
CA MET A 167 0.09 -18.06 -10.99
C MET A 167 1.03 -19.20 -10.61
N CYS A 168 1.18 -20.18 -11.51
CA CYS A 168 2.23 -21.19 -11.44
C CYS A 168 3.46 -20.79 -12.27
N GLN A 169 4.60 -21.44 -12.03
CA GLN A 169 5.83 -21.16 -12.77
C GLN A 169 5.67 -21.41 -14.28
N GLY A 170 6.06 -20.44 -15.10
CA GLY A 170 5.94 -20.47 -16.56
C GLY A 170 4.56 -20.06 -17.08
N GLU A 171 3.64 -19.63 -16.22
CA GLU A 171 2.30 -19.17 -16.64
C GLU A 171 2.38 -17.82 -17.35
N GLU A 172 1.59 -17.67 -18.40
CA GLU A 172 1.29 -16.38 -19.05
C GLU A 172 -0.20 -16.13 -18.98
N ALA A 173 -0.58 -14.94 -18.53
CA ALA A 173 -1.96 -14.56 -18.37
C ALA A 173 -2.24 -13.14 -18.85
N GLU A 174 -3.45 -12.93 -19.36
CA GLU A 174 -4.00 -11.64 -19.71
C GLU A 174 -4.97 -11.17 -18.61
N LEU A 175 -4.84 -9.93 -18.16
CA LEU A 175 -5.66 -9.34 -17.10
C LEU A 175 -6.68 -8.40 -17.71
N GLN A 176 -7.95 -8.70 -17.43
CA GLN A 176 -9.08 -7.85 -17.78
C GLN A 176 -9.50 -7.05 -16.55
N LEU A 177 -9.42 -5.73 -16.68
CA LEU A 177 -9.65 -4.80 -15.57
C LEU A 177 -11.00 -4.10 -15.76
N PRO A 178 -11.82 -3.99 -14.71
CA PRO A 178 -13.09 -3.26 -14.79
C PRO A 178 -12.86 -1.81 -15.26
N GLY A 179 -13.55 -1.40 -16.33
CA GLY A 179 -13.49 -0.03 -16.83
C GLY A 179 -12.22 0.35 -17.61
N HIS A 180 -11.31 -0.59 -17.86
CA HIS A 180 -10.13 -0.35 -18.68
C HIS A 180 -10.42 -0.62 -20.16
N SER A 181 -10.20 0.39 -21.01
CA SER A 181 -10.35 0.30 -22.47
C SER A 181 -9.00 0.32 -23.23
N GLY A 182 -7.90 0.17 -22.51
CA GLY A 182 -6.55 0.15 -23.08
C GLY A 182 -6.13 -1.21 -23.65
N PRO A 183 -4.87 -1.35 -24.08
CA PRO A 183 -4.35 -2.63 -24.58
C PRO A 183 -4.45 -3.72 -23.50
N PRO A 184 -4.58 -5.00 -23.91
CA PRO A 184 -4.64 -6.10 -22.95
C PRO A 184 -3.37 -6.13 -22.10
N VAL A 185 -3.55 -6.12 -20.78
CA VAL A 185 -2.47 -6.23 -19.81
C VAL A 185 -2.03 -7.70 -19.78
N ARG A 186 -0.75 -7.98 -20.01
CA ARG A 186 -0.21 -9.34 -19.93
C ARG A 186 0.86 -9.44 -18.85
N LEU A 187 0.85 -10.57 -18.16
CA LEU A 187 1.83 -10.92 -17.15
C LEU A 187 2.32 -12.34 -17.37
N THR A 188 3.62 -12.51 -17.45
CA THR A 188 4.30 -13.80 -17.53
C THR A 188 5.14 -14.01 -16.28
N LEU A 189 4.98 -15.15 -15.60
CA LEU A 189 5.81 -15.56 -14.48
C LEU A 189 6.81 -16.61 -14.98
N ALA A 190 8.08 -16.24 -15.20
CA ALA A 190 9.08 -17.21 -15.66
C ALA A 190 9.50 -18.21 -14.58
N SER A 191 9.74 -17.70 -13.37
CA SER A 191 10.30 -18.45 -12.24
C SER A 191 10.11 -17.68 -10.95
N PHE A 192 10.03 -18.41 -9.83
CA PHE A 192 10.09 -17.80 -8.51
C PHE A 192 10.86 -18.67 -7.51
N THR A 193 11.39 -18.05 -6.45
CA THR A 193 11.97 -18.77 -5.31
C THR A 193 10.90 -19.11 -4.27
N GLN A 194 11.14 -20.12 -3.43
CA GLN A 194 10.24 -20.43 -2.33
C GLN A 194 10.12 -19.22 -1.37
N GLY A 195 8.88 -18.81 -1.10
CA GLY A 195 8.55 -17.82 -0.07
C GLY A 195 7.95 -18.48 1.16
N GLN A 196 7.47 -17.65 2.08
CA GLN A 196 6.92 -18.08 3.35
C GLN A 196 5.44 -17.74 3.46
N ASP A 197 4.68 -18.63 4.08
CA ASP A 197 3.32 -18.33 4.48
C ASP A 197 3.28 -17.43 5.72
N SER A 198 2.21 -16.65 5.84
CA SER A 198 2.06 -15.72 6.97
C SER A 198 2.08 -16.38 8.35
N TRP A 199 1.77 -17.67 8.47
CA TRP A 199 1.82 -18.43 9.73
C TRP A 199 3.20 -19.04 10.01
N GLU A 200 4.07 -19.15 9.02
CA GLU A 200 5.46 -19.63 9.18
C GLU A 200 6.38 -18.53 9.74
N LEU A 201 5.99 -17.27 9.58
CA LEU A 201 6.73 -16.13 10.10
C LEU A 201 6.69 -16.08 11.63
N GLU A 202 7.86 -15.89 12.22
CA GLU A 202 7.99 -15.69 13.66
C GLU A 202 7.38 -14.35 14.09
N ALA A 203 7.02 -14.25 15.37
CA ALA A 203 6.42 -13.02 15.90
C ALA A 203 7.34 -11.80 15.72
N SER A 204 8.65 -11.99 15.91
CA SER A 204 9.66 -10.93 15.75
C SER A 204 9.79 -10.47 14.29
N GLU A 205 9.68 -11.39 13.33
CA GLU A 205 9.72 -11.10 11.88
C GLU A 205 8.46 -10.35 11.44
N LYS A 206 7.29 -10.75 11.94
CA LYS A 206 6.04 -10.02 11.68
C LYS A 206 6.10 -8.58 12.19
N GLU A 207 6.69 -8.37 13.36
CA GLU A 207 6.87 -7.04 13.91
C GLU A 207 7.89 -6.22 13.10
N THR A 208 8.99 -6.81 12.64
CA THR A 208 9.98 -6.09 11.83
C THR A 208 9.38 -5.67 10.49
N LEU A 209 8.62 -6.55 9.82
CA LEU A 209 7.89 -6.25 8.60
C LEU A 209 6.82 -5.19 8.82
N ALA A 210 6.07 -5.26 9.93
CA ALA A 210 5.06 -4.24 10.27
C ALA A 210 5.71 -2.86 10.48
N ARG A 211 6.89 -2.79 11.11
CA ARG A 211 7.66 -1.54 11.25
C ARG A 211 8.10 -0.96 9.91
N GLN A 212 8.56 -1.82 8.99
CA GLN A 212 8.97 -1.39 7.65
C GLN A 212 7.77 -0.81 6.88
N GLU A 213 6.64 -1.51 6.89
CA GLU A 213 5.39 -1.03 6.29
C GLU A 213 4.92 0.28 6.93
N ARG A 214 5.03 0.42 8.27
CA ARG A 214 4.75 1.69 8.96
C ARG A 214 5.65 2.83 8.49
N ALA A 215 6.96 2.58 8.38
CA ALA A 215 7.93 3.58 7.96
C ALA A 215 7.61 4.08 6.55
N ARG A 216 7.39 3.14 5.62
CA ARG A 216 6.98 3.43 4.25
C ARG A 216 5.65 4.19 4.16
N GLY A 217 4.65 3.78 4.93
CA GLY A 217 3.38 4.51 5.02
C GLY A 217 3.55 5.95 5.50
N THR A 218 4.50 6.17 6.41
CA THR A 218 4.83 7.52 6.90
C THR A 218 5.50 8.37 5.83
N GLU A 219 6.38 7.78 5.01
CA GLU A 219 7.02 8.44 3.87
C GLU A 219 6.00 8.84 2.80
N LEU A 220 5.11 7.93 2.43
CA LEU A 220 4.03 8.21 1.45
C LEU A 220 3.08 9.29 1.94
N PHE A 221 2.74 9.28 3.24
CA PHE A 221 1.92 10.31 3.83
C PHE A 221 2.58 11.69 3.73
N ARG A 222 3.89 11.77 3.99
CA ARG A 222 4.67 13.01 3.82
C ARG A 222 4.78 13.43 2.37
N ALA A 223 4.83 12.47 1.44
CA ALA A 223 4.81 12.71 0.00
C ALA A 223 3.43 13.13 -0.55
N GLY A 224 2.41 13.26 0.30
CA GLY A 224 1.07 13.67 -0.12
C GLY A 224 0.23 12.55 -0.75
N ASN A 225 0.62 11.28 -0.57
CA ASN A 225 -0.14 10.12 -1.01
C ASN A 225 -0.80 9.42 0.19
N PRO A 226 -1.96 9.92 0.68
CA PRO A 226 -2.65 9.33 1.82
C PRO A 226 -3.26 7.94 1.51
N GLU A 227 -3.52 7.64 0.23
CA GLU A 227 -4.04 6.35 -0.20
C GLU A 227 -3.00 5.24 -0.05
N GLY A 228 -1.80 5.43 -0.64
CA GLY A 228 -0.68 4.50 -0.47
C GLY A 228 -0.28 4.36 1.00
N ALA A 229 -0.29 5.46 1.76
CA ALA A 229 -0.04 5.43 3.19
C ALA A 229 -1.06 4.56 3.95
N ALA A 230 -2.36 4.70 3.66
CA ALA A 230 -3.41 3.88 4.27
C ALA A 230 -3.22 2.39 3.96
N ARG A 231 -2.82 2.05 2.72
CA ARG A 231 -2.50 0.68 2.30
C ARG A 231 -1.35 0.10 3.12
N CYS A 232 -0.22 0.81 3.22
CA CYS A 232 0.91 0.40 4.06
C CYS A 232 0.50 0.14 5.51
N TYR A 233 -0.24 1.06 6.13
CA TYR A 233 -0.71 0.88 7.51
C TYR A 233 -1.66 -0.31 7.65
N GLY A 234 -2.53 -0.54 6.67
CA GLY A 234 -3.42 -1.71 6.63
C GLY A 234 -2.64 -3.03 6.55
N ARG A 235 -1.58 -3.09 5.75
CA ARG A 235 -0.69 -4.26 5.66
C ARG A 235 0.06 -4.52 6.95
N ALA A 236 0.62 -3.48 7.57
CA ALA A 236 1.24 -3.57 8.89
C ALA A 236 0.26 -4.10 9.95
N LEU A 237 -0.97 -3.59 9.98
CA LEU A 237 -2.01 -4.07 10.89
C LEU A 237 -2.38 -5.53 10.64
N ARG A 238 -2.44 -5.98 9.38
CA ARG A 238 -2.72 -7.38 9.03
C ARG A 238 -1.64 -8.33 9.54
N LEU A 239 -0.36 -7.96 9.40
CA LEU A 239 0.75 -8.73 9.97
C LEU A 239 0.60 -8.85 11.50
N LEU A 240 0.36 -7.71 12.15
CA LEU A 240 0.23 -7.68 13.60
C LEU A 240 -1.02 -8.39 14.10
N LEU A 241 -2.14 -8.41 13.36
CA LEU A 241 -3.40 -9.05 13.78
C LEU A 241 -3.23 -10.53 14.15
N THR A 242 -2.30 -11.22 13.49
CA THR A 242 -2.00 -12.63 13.74
C THR A 242 -1.26 -12.89 15.05
N LEU A 243 -0.78 -11.85 15.74
CA LEU A 243 -0.04 -11.97 17.00
C LEU A 243 -0.99 -12.04 18.22
N PRO A 244 -0.69 -12.90 19.21
CA PRO A 244 -1.51 -13.04 20.42
C PRO A 244 -1.52 -11.75 21.27
N PRO A 245 -2.57 -11.54 22.09
CA PRO A 245 -2.62 -10.45 23.06
C PRO A 245 -1.43 -10.48 24.05
N PRO A 246 -0.91 -9.33 24.52
CA PRO A 246 -1.46 -7.97 24.38
C PRO A 246 -1.27 -7.33 23.00
N GLY A 247 -0.54 -7.99 22.10
CA GLY A 247 -0.20 -7.51 20.76
C GLY A 247 0.79 -6.34 20.79
N SER A 248 1.44 -6.07 19.66
CA SER A 248 2.46 -5.02 19.57
C SER A 248 1.88 -3.63 19.93
N PRO A 249 2.60 -2.82 20.74
CA PRO A 249 2.21 -1.43 21.03
C PRO A 249 2.13 -0.57 19.76
N GLU A 250 2.77 -1.00 18.68
CA GLU A 250 2.72 -0.30 17.39
C GLU A 250 1.34 -0.29 16.76
N ARG A 251 0.45 -1.21 17.14
CA ARG A 251 -0.94 -1.23 16.67
C ARG A 251 -1.64 0.11 16.94
N THR A 252 -1.38 0.73 18.09
CA THR A 252 -1.96 2.04 18.45
C THR A 252 -1.49 3.13 17.48
N ALA A 253 -0.18 3.21 17.22
CA ALA A 253 0.38 4.19 16.30
C ALA A 253 -0.12 3.99 14.86
N LEU A 254 -0.26 2.74 14.42
CA LEU A 254 -0.79 2.39 13.11
C LEU A 254 -2.25 2.83 12.94
N HIS A 255 -3.12 2.53 13.92
CA HIS A 255 -4.51 2.99 13.89
C HIS A 255 -4.62 4.52 13.91
N ALA A 256 -3.77 5.20 14.70
CA ALA A 256 -3.75 6.65 14.73
C ALA A 256 -3.38 7.23 13.36
N ASN A 257 -2.33 6.73 12.72
CA ASN A 257 -1.90 7.19 11.40
C ASN A 257 -2.93 6.84 10.31
N LEU A 258 -3.51 5.65 10.35
CA LEU A 258 -4.56 5.23 9.43
C LEU A 258 -5.80 6.15 9.54
N ALA A 259 -6.20 6.54 10.76
CA ALA A 259 -7.29 7.48 10.95
C ALA A 259 -7.01 8.85 10.30
N ALA A 260 -5.74 9.29 10.28
CA ALA A 260 -5.35 10.52 9.60
C ALA A 260 -5.55 10.39 8.08
N CYS A 261 -5.10 9.30 7.49
CA CYS A 261 -5.30 9.01 6.06
C CYS A 261 -6.79 8.94 5.72
N GLN A 262 -7.58 8.21 6.51
CA GLN A 262 -9.01 8.02 6.29
C GLN A 262 -9.79 9.35 6.31
N LEU A 263 -9.41 10.29 7.19
CA LEU A 263 -10.00 11.64 7.16
C LEU A 263 -9.66 12.40 5.87
N LEU A 264 -8.41 12.34 5.41
CA LEU A 264 -7.99 12.98 4.15
C LEU A 264 -8.68 12.37 2.93
N LEU A 265 -8.98 11.06 2.98
CA LEU A 265 -9.68 10.33 1.93
C LEU A 265 -11.21 10.48 2.00
N GLY A 266 -11.75 11.30 2.91
CA GLY A 266 -13.20 11.49 3.04
C GLY A 266 -13.95 10.28 3.58
N GLN A 267 -13.29 9.43 4.40
CA GLN A 267 -13.85 8.21 4.98
C GLN A 267 -14.03 8.36 6.51
N PRO A 268 -14.94 9.23 6.97
CA PRO A 268 -15.06 9.55 8.39
C PRO A 268 -15.53 8.37 9.25
N HIS A 269 -16.32 7.45 8.70
CA HIS A 269 -16.76 6.26 9.43
C HIS A 269 -15.58 5.34 9.82
N LEU A 270 -14.66 5.07 8.89
CA LEU A 270 -13.47 4.27 9.18
C LEU A 270 -12.51 5.02 10.10
N ALA A 271 -12.36 6.34 9.91
CA ALA A 271 -11.52 7.17 10.77
C ALA A 271 -11.98 7.12 12.23
N ALA A 272 -13.30 7.18 12.48
CA ALA A 272 -13.85 7.06 13.83
C ALA A 272 -13.53 5.71 14.46
N GLN A 273 -13.73 4.60 13.74
CA GLN A 273 -13.40 3.25 14.22
C GLN A 273 -11.91 3.08 14.51
N SER A 274 -11.04 3.57 13.62
CA SER A 274 -9.59 3.57 13.85
C SER A 274 -9.23 4.38 15.10
N CYS A 275 -9.86 5.53 15.33
CA CYS A 275 -9.65 6.31 16.55
C CYS A 275 -10.16 5.58 17.80
N ASP A 276 -11.29 4.87 17.72
CA ASP A 276 -11.81 4.08 18.84
C ASP A 276 -10.81 3.02 19.28
N ARG A 277 -10.17 2.31 18.33
CA ARG A 277 -9.08 1.35 18.63
C ARG A 277 -7.90 1.98 19.35
N VAL A 278 -7.58 3.23 19.04
CA VAL A 278 -6.52 3.98 19.74
C VAL A 278 -6.97 4.31 21.16
N LEU A 279 -8.19 4.81 21.32
CA LEU A 279 -8.73 5.28 22.60
C LEU A 279 -9.11 4.13 23.55
N GLU A 280 -9.36 2.93 23.04
CA GLU A 280 -9.48 1.68 23.83
C GLU A 280 -8.19 1.39 24.61
N ARG A 281 -7.03 1.71 24.03
CA ARG A 281 -5.71 1.51 24.66
C ARG A 281 -5.21 2.75 25.40
N GLU A 282 -5.41 3.91 24.79
CA GLU A 282 -4.92 5.20 25.28
C GLU A 282 -6.06 6.23 25.30
N PRO A 283 -6.93 6.23 26.33
CA PRO A 283 -8.09 7.11 26.40
C PRO A 283 -7.77 8.62 26.33
N GLY A 284 -6.55 9.01 26.70
CA GLY A 284 -6.05 10.38 26.66
C GLY A 284 -5.32 10.77 25.37
N HIS A 285 -5.30 9.93 24.34
CA HIS A 285 -4.55 10.20 23.11
C HIS A 285 -5.14 11.40 22.34
N LEU A 286 -4.55 12.59 22.53
CA LEU A 286 -5.07 13.86 22.02
C LEU A 286 -5.35 13.87 20.51
N LYS A 287 -4.43 13.36 19.68
CA LYS A 287 -4.64 13.34 18.22
C LYS A 287 -5.81 12.43 17.81
N ALA A 288 -6.06 11.35 18.54
CA ALA A 288 -7.16 10.43 18.25
C ALA A 288 -8.49 11.03 18.70
N LEU A 289 -8.54 11.69 19.86
CA LEU A 289 -9.70 12.48 20.29
C LEU A 289 -10.05 13.57 19.27
N TYR A 290 -9.06 14.35 18.83
CA TYR A 290 -9.27 15.38 17.81
C TYR A 290 -9.79 14.78 16.50
N ARG A 291 -9.12 13.76 15.96
CA ARG A 291 -9.49 13.10 14.70
C ARG A 291 -10.87 12.44 14.78
N ARG A 292 -11.21 11.81 15.90
CA ARG A 292 -12.54 11.26 16.14
C ARG A 292 -13.58 12.38 16.20
N GLY A 293 -13.29 13.49 16.86
CA GLY A 293 -14.16 14.67 16.89
C GLY A 293 -14.48 15.19 15.47
N VAL A 294 -13.45 15.35 14.64
CA VAL A 294 -13.60 15.74 13.22
C VAL A 294 -14.41 14.69 12.44
N ALA A 295 -14.13 13.40 12.62
CA ALA A 295 -14.87 12.32 11.97
C ALA A 295 -16.35 12.32 12.37
N GLN A 296 -16.66 12.46 13.66
CA GLN A 296 -18.02 12.48 14.18
C GLN A 296 -18.79 13.72 13.69
N ALA A 297 -18.12 14.87 13.57
CA ALA A 297 -18.70 16.07 12.98
C ALA A 297 -19.10 15.84 11.51
N ALA A 298 -18.21 15.22 10.73
CA ALA A 298 -18.49 14.86 9.33
C ALA A 298 -19.63 13.84 9.19
N LEU A 299 -19.83 12.98 10.20
CA LEU A 299 -20.95 12.03 10.27
C LEU A 299 -22.26 12.67 10.79
N GLY A 300 -22.24 13.94 11.21
CA GLY A 300 -23.39 14.62 11.79
C GLY A 300 -23.66 14.31 13.27
N ASN A 301 -22.78 13.55 13.93
CA ASN A 301 -22.89 13.22 15.35
C ASN A 301 -22.30 14.35 16.22
N LEU A 302 -22.97 15.51 16.21
CA LEU A 302 -22.42 16.76 16.72
C LEU A 302 -22.18 16.77 18.23
N GLU A 303 -22.97 16.04 19.01
CA GLU A 303 -22.80 15.92 20.47
C GLU A 303 -21.51 15.16 20.80
N LYS A 304 -21.26 14.05 20.09
CA LYS A 304 -20.04 13.24 20.25
C LYS A 304 -18.81 14.04 19.81
N ALA A 305 -18.91 14.73 18.68
CA ALA A 305 -17.85 15.60 18.18
C ALA A 305 -17.50 16.70 19.19
N THR A 306 -18.50 17.37 19.75
CA THR A 306 -18.35 18.40 20.78
C THR A 306 -17.67 17.85 22.02
N ALA A 307 -18.08 16.66 22.49
CA ALA A 307 -17.49 16.04 23.68
C ALA A 307 -16.00 15.73 23.49
N ASP A 308 -15.62 15.18 22.33
CA ASP A 308 -14.21 14.87 22.04
C ASP A 308 -13.36 16.13 21.87
N LEU A 309 -13.84 17.14 21.14
CA LEU A 309 -13.11 18.39 20.95
C LEU A 309 -12.94 19.17 22.26
N LYS A 310 -13.95 19.15 23.15
CA LYS A 310 -13.83 19.72 24.50
C LYS A 310 -12.77 19.02 25.34
N LYS A 311 -12.64 17.69 25.24
CA LYS A 311 -11.56 16.96 25.93
C LYS A 311 -10.19 17.37 25.43
N VAL A 312 -10.04 17.59 24.12
CA VAL A 312 -8.78 18.10 23.54
C VAL A 312 -8.47 19.49 24.11
N LEU A 313 -9.44 20.41 24.12
CA LEU A 313 -9.26 21.78 24.63
C LEU A 313 -9.08 21.85 26.15
N ALA A 314 -9.55 20.86 26.90
CA ALA A 314 -9.30 20.77 28.33
C ALA A 314 -7.81 20.51 28.65
N VAL A 315 -7.12 19.79 27.76
CA VAL A 315 -5.69 19.47 27.91
C VAL A 315 -4.81 20.50 27.20
N ASP A 316 -5.20 20.91 25.99
CA ASP A 316 -4.51 21.95 25.20
C ASP A 316 -5.49 23.08 24.82
N PRO A 317 -5.69 24.05 25.72
CA PRO A 317 -6.60 25.17 25.47
C PRO A 317 -6.18 26.07 24.31
N LYS A 318 -4.90 26.04 23.91
CA LYS A 318 -4.35 26.86 22.82
C LYS A 318 -4.42 26.18 21.46
N ASN A 319 -5.00 24.99 21.39
CA ASN A 319 -5.17 24.25 20.14
C ASN A 319 -6.15 24.96 19.20
N ARG A 320 -5.63 25.81 18.32
CA ARG A 320 -6.44 26.59 17.36
C ARG A 320 -7.30 25.72 16.46
N ALA A 321 -6.78 24.59 15.98
CA ALA A 321 -7.52 23.68 15.11
C ALA A 321 -8.75 23.09 15.84
N ALA A 322 -8.59 22.66 17.10
CA ALA A 322 -9.70 22.16 17.90
C ALA A 322 -10.74 23.25 18.24
N GLN A 323 -10.30 24.50 18.47
CA GLN A 323 -11.22 25.63 18.67
C GLN A 323 -12.04 25.93 17.41
N GLU A 324 -11.39 25.98 16.24
CA GLU A 324 -12.04 26.22 14.96
C GLU A 324 -13.05 25.11 14.62
N GLU A 325 -12.66 23.84 14.77
CA GLU A 325 -13.56 22.71 14.54
C GLU A 325 -14.73 22.70 15.52
N LEU A 326 -14.50 23.02 16.80
CA LEU A 326 -15.59 23.11 17.77
C LEU A 326 -16.57 24.24 17.41
N GLY A 327 -16.06 25.38 16.94
CA GLY A 327 -16.89 26.48 16.43
C GLY A 327 -17.79 26.04 15.27
N LYS A 328 -17.23 25.29 14.31
CA LYS A 328 -17.99 24.72 13.17
C LYS A 328 -19.08 23.76 13.65
N VAL A 329 -18.75 22.84 14.56
CA VAL A 329 -19.70 21.86 15.12
C VAL A 329 -20.86 22.55 15.84
N ILE A 330 -20.57 23.55 16.68
CA ILE A 330 -21.61 24.30 17.40
C ILE A 330 -22.51 25.06 16.42
N PHE A 331 -21.94 25.68 15.39
CA PHE A 331 -22.72 26.38 14.37
C PHE A 331 -23.64 25.41 13.60
N GLN A 332 -23.13 24.24 13.22
CA GLN A 332 -23.91 23.19 12.58
C GLN A 332 -25.06 22.70 13.48
N GLY A 333 -24.81 22.52 14.77
CA GLY A 333 -25.84 22.08 15.74
C GLY A 333 -26.97 23.08 15.86
N LYS A 334 -26.65 24.37 16.03
CA LYS A 334 -27.66 25.43 16.06
C LYS A 334 -28.52 25.47 14.79
N LYS A 335 -27.92 25.21 13.62
CA LYS A 335 -28.64 25.16 12.34
C LYS A 335 -29.58 23.96 12.28
N GLN A 336 -29.14 22.79 12.75
CA GLN A 336 -29.98 21.59 12.81
C GLN A 336 -31.15 21.77 13.78
N ASP A 337 -30.90 22.29 14.97
CA ASP A 337 -31.93 22.57 15.98
C ASP A 337 -32.97 23.58 15.47
N ALA A 338 -32.52 24.67 14.83
CA ALA A 338 -33.41 25.66 14.24
C ALA A 338 -34.28 25.06 13.13
N GLY A 339 -33.68 24.20 12.28
CA GLY A 339 -34.41 23.47 11.24
C GLY A 339 -35.46 22.51 11.83
N LEU A 340 -35.10 21.76 12.86
CA LEU A 340 -36.00 20.85 13.56
C LEU A 340 -37.16 21.62 14.21
N ALA A 341 -36.87 22.71 14.92
CA ALA A 341 -37.88 23.55 15.55
C ALA A 341 -38.84 24.16 14.52
N GLN A 342 -38.33 24.62 13.36
CA GLN A 342 -39.17 25.11 12.27
C GLN A 342 -40.05 24.00 11.68
N GLY A 343 -39.52 22.78 11.51
CA GLY A 343 -40.27 21.62 11.05
C GLY A 343 -41.40 21.25 12.01
N LEU A 344 -41.12 21.20 13.31
CA LEU A 344 -42.12 20.91 14.34
C LEU A 344 -43.23 21.96 14.38
N ARG A 345 -42.89 23.25 14.25
CA ARG A 345 -43.90 24.33 14.17
C ARG A 345 -44.85 24.18 12.99
N LYS A 346 -44.39 23.68 11.84
CA LYS A 346 -45.26 23.44 10.67
C LYS A 346 -46.15 22.21 10.81
N MET A 347 -45.71 21.21 11.58
CA MET A 347 -46.46 19.96 11.76
C MET A 347 -47.51 20.06 12.87
N PHE A 348 -47.28 20.91 13.88
CA PHE A 348 -48.09 20.93 15.11
C PHE A 348 -48.57 22.33 15.53
N GLY A 349 -48.22 23.39 14.80
CA GLY A 349 -48.66 24.77 15.06
C GLY A 349 -49.63 25.26 14.00
#